data_AF-A0A4R6TSE2-F1
#
_entry.id   AF-A0A4R6TSE2-F1
#
_cell.length_a   1.000
_cell.length_b   1.000
_cell.length_c   1.000
_cell.angle_alpha   90.00
_cell.angle_beta   90.00
_cell.angle_gamma   90.00
#
_symmetry.space_group_name_H-M   'P 1'
#
loop_
_entity.id
_entity.type
_entity.pdbx_description
1 polymer ?
#
loop_
_entity_poly.entity_id
_entity_poly.type
_entity_poly.pdbx_seq_one_letter_code
_entity_poly.pdbx_strand_id
1 'polypeptide(L)'
;MVGFVSAFLLPKKPETLFVWQIATHPSQQGKGIATSLIQHLLTRPFCQPIVHVEATISPDNKASFRLFEKLAETLHTSIHHEPLFGKELFPDSHEDEDLYRVGPISQKELKNQEETR
;
A
#
# COMPACT_ATOMS: atom_id res chain seq x y z
N MET A 1 -18.36 -6.96 8.07
CA MET A 1 -17.12 -6.21 7.78
C MET A 1 -17.06 -5.93 6.29
N VAL A 2 -16.73 -4.70 5.85
CA VAL A 2 -16.73 -4.31 4.42
C VAL A 2 -15.33 -4.02 3.85
N GLY A 3 -14.32 -3.92 4.70
CA GLY A 3 -12.92 -3.76 4.31
C GLY A 3 -11.99 -4.09 5.47
N PHE A 4 -10.76 -4.48 5.14
CA PHE A 4 -9.71 -4.90 6.07
C PHE A 4 -8.34 -4.57 5.48
N VAL A 5 -7.40 -4.16 6.33
CA VAL A 5 -5.98 -3.97 5.98
C VAL A 5 -5.10 -4.53 7.10
N SER A 6 -4.10 -5.33 6.74
CA SER A 6 -3.00 -5.73 7.61
C SER A 6 -1.69 -5.10 7.13
N ALA A 7 -0.93 -4.54 8.06
CA ALA A 7 0.30 -3.83 7.73
C ALA A 7 1.21 -3.72 8.96
N PHE A 8 2.50 -3.53 8.73
CA PHE A 8 3.51 -3.36 9.77
C PHE A 8 4.67 -2.49 9.27
N LEU A 9 5.40 -1.87 10.19
CA LEU A 9 6.64 -1.16 9.84
C LEU A 9 7.76 -2.17 9.62
N LEU A 10 8.55 -1.98 8.57
CA LEU A 10 9.71 -2.84 8.35
C LEU A 10 10.74 -2.66 9.48
N PRO A 11 11.15 -3.74 10.18
CA PRO A 11 12.07 -3.63 11.32
C PRO A 11 13.42 -2.97 10.98
N LYS A 12 13.88 -3.11 9.73
CA LYS A 12 15.14 -2.54 9.24
C LYS A 12 14.98 -1.19 8.54
N LYS A 13 13.75 -0.75 8.26
CA LYS A 13 13.40 0.49 7.55
C LYS A 13 12.11 1.06 8.19
N PRO A 14 12.16 1.53 9.45
CA PRO A 14 10.96 1.87 10.22
C PRO A 14 10.12 3.01 9.61
N GLU A 15 10.70 3.79 8.70
CA GLU A 15 10.01 4.78 7.86
C GLU A 15 9.21 4.16 6.69
N THR A 16 9.15 2.84 6.59
CA THR A 16 8.44 2.10 5.54
C THR A 16 7.33 1.24 6.14
N LEU A 17 6.10 1.50 5.73
CA LEU A 17 4.95 0.68 6.05
C LEU A 17 4.74 -0.38 4.98
N PHE A 18 4.86 -1.64 5.35
CA PHE A 18 4.55 -2.76 4.48
C PHE A 18 3.08 -3.17 4.66
N VAL A 19 2.31 -3.11 3.58
CA VAL A 19 0.92 -3.58 3.53
C VAL A 19 0.93 -5.03 3.07
N TRP A 20 0.55 -5.93 3.95
CA TRP A 20 0.58 -7.36 3.67
C TRP A 20 -0.71 -7.83 3.00
N GLN A 21 -1.86 -7.47 3.55
CA GLN A 21 -3.14 -7.83 2.95
C GLN A 21 -4.08 -6.64 2.95
N ILE A 22 -4.80 -6.47 1.84
CA ILE A 22 -5.92 -5.56 1.76
C ILE A 22 -7.09 -6.24 1.09
N ALA A 23 -8.24 -6.20 1.76
CA ALA A 23 -9.46 -6.82 1.27
C ALA A 23 -10.61 -5.83 1.37
N THR A 24 -11.45 -5.80 0.34
CA THR A 24 -12.73 -5.08 0.35
C THR A 24 -13.82 -6.03 -0.07
N HIS A 25 -14.98 -5.91 0.56
CA HIS A 25 -16.14 -6.72 0.19
C HIS A 25 -16.52 -6.43 -1.28
N PRO A 26 -16.89 -7.44 -2.10
CA PRO A 26 -17.15 -7.25 -3.52
C PRO A 26 -18.13 -6.12 -3.84
N SER A 27 -19.18 -5.95 -3.03
CA SER A 27 -20.17 -4.86 -3.18
C SER A 27 -19.63 -3.44 -2.95
N GLN A 28 -18.38 -3.31 -2.51
CA GLN A 28 -17.72 -2.05 -2.23
C GLN A 28 -16.45 -1.79 -3.08
N GLN A 29 -16.11 -2.70 -3.99
CA GLN A 29 -14.98 -2.49 -4.90
C GLN A 29 -15.20 -1.24 -5.76
N GLY A 30 -14.12 -0.54 -6.09
CA GLY A 30 -14.18 0.70 -6.88
C GLY A 30 -14.69 1.95 -6.15
N LYS A 31 -15.09 1.86 -4.88
CA LYS A 31 -15.59 3.00 -4.08
C LYS A 31 -14.52 3.67 -3.22
N GLY A 32 -13.24 3.40 -3.47
CA GLY A 32 -12.11 4.00 -2.73
C GLY A 32 -11.93 3.51 -1.30
N ILE A 33 -12.63 2.46 -0.84
CA ILE A 33 -12.50 1.96 0.54
C ILE A 33 -11.07 1.53 0.85
N ALA A 34 -10.42 0.79 -0.05
CA ALA A 34 -9.06 0.31 0.16
C ALA A 34 -8.06 1.48 0.33
N THR A 35 -8.15 2.49 -0.53
CA THR A 35 -7.32 3.70 -0.43
C THR A 35 -7.56 4.42 0.90
N SER A 36 -8.82 4.58 1.30
CA SER A 36 -9.18 5.23 2.57
C SER A 36 -8.65 4.48 3.80
N LEU A 37 -8.65 3.14 3.76
CA LEU A 37 -8.06 2.31 4.82
C LEU A 37 -6.56 2.57 4.98
N ILE A 38 -5.80 2.62 3.87
CA ILE A 38 -4.37 2.92 3.90
C ILE A 38 -4.12 4.35 4.38
N GLN A 39 -4.84 5.34 3.84
CA GLN A 39 -4.71 6.74 4.26
C GLN A 39 -4.95 6.88 5.77
N HIS A 40 -6.00 6.25 6.29
CA HIS A 40 -6.30 6.28 7.71
C HIS A 40 -5.24 5.59 8.58
N LEU A 41 -4.54 4.59 8.04
CA LEU A 41 -3.41 3.97 8.71
C LEU A 41 -2.21 4.94 8.76
N LEU A 42 -1.94 5.66 7.68
CA LEU A 42 -0.85 6.64 7.58
C LEU A 42 -0.99 7.82 8.56
N THR A 43 -2.20 8.18 8.96
CA THR A 43 -2.45 9.22 9.97
C THR A 43 -2.27 8.74 11.41
N ARG A 44 -1.84 7.49 11.64
CA ARG A 44 -1.67 6.98 13.01
C ARG A 44 -0.33 7.44 13.60
N PRO A 45 -0.25 7.74 14.91
CA PRO A 45 1.01 8.19 15.52
C PRO A 45 2.18 7.21 15.35
N PHE A 46 1.92 5.90 15.39
CA PHE A 46 2.97 4.90 15.18
C PHE A 46 3.48 4.85 13.74
N CYS A 47 2.74 5.43 12.79
CA CYS A 47 3.08 5.54 11.38
C CYS A 47 3.88 6.83 11.07
N GLN A 48 4.34 7.56 12.08
CA GLN A 48 5.13 8.78 11.88
C GLN A 48 6.57 8.57 12.39
N PRO A 49 7.61 8.88 11.58
CA PRO A 49 7.57 9.39 10.21
C PRO A 49 7.58 8.26 9.15
N ILE A 50 6.48 8.05 8.42
CA ILE A 50 6.48 7.23 7.21
C ILE A 50 6.94 8.05 6.02
N VAL A 51 7.80 7.45 5.20
CA VAL A 51 8.27 7.97 3.92
C VAL A 51 7.83 7.07 2.78
N HIS A 52 7.64 5.77 3.01
CA HIS A 52 7.25 4.81 1.96
C HIS A 52 6.11 3.90 2.39
N VAL A 53 5.28 3.52 1.43
CA VAL A 53 4.34 2.41 1.55
C VAL A 53 4.73 1.33 0.54
N GLU A 54 4.90 0.10 1.01
CA GLU A 54 5.28 -1.05 0.20
C GLU A 54 4.22 -2.14 0.22
N ALA A 55 4.12 -2.90 -0.87
CA ALA A 55 3.38 -4.16 -0.94
C ALA A 55 3.95 -5.05 -2.02
N THR A 56 3.75 -6.36 -1.91
CA THR A 56 3.96 -7.27 -3.02
C THR A 56 2.67 -7.41 -3.83
N ILE A 57 2.79 -7.35 -5.15
CA ILE A 57 1.64 -7.42 -6.06
C ILE A 57 2.00 -8.34 -7.23
N SER A 58 1.18 -9.37 -7.44
CA SER A 58 1.28 -10.23 -8.61
C SER A 58 0.87 -9.47 -9.90
N PRO A 59 1.51 -9.74 -11.05
CA PRO A 59 1.22 -9.06 -12.32
C PRO A 59 -0.26 -9.10 -12.75
N ASP A 60 -0.99 -10.16 -12.41
CA ASP A 60 -2.42 -10.32 -12.70
C ASP A 60 -3.33 -9.46 -11.80
N ASN A 61 -2.84 -8.99 -10.66
CA ASN A 61 -3.61 -8.26 -9.66
C ASN A 61 -3.75 -6.77 -10.00
N LYS A 62 -4.43 -6.50 -11.12
CA LYS A 62 -4.73 -5.17 -11.65
C LYS A 62 -5.47 -4.28 -10.64
N ALA A 63 -6.27 -4.87 -9.75
CA ALA A 63 -7.00 -4.14 -8.73
C ALA A 63 -6.04 -3.52 -7.70
N SER A 64 -5.04 -4.28 -7.24
CA SER A 64 -4.03 -3.79 -6.31
C SER A 64 -3.10 -2.79 -6.98
N PHE A 65 -2.69 -3.03 -8.23
CA PHE A 65 -1.92 -2.04 -8.99
C PHE A 65 -2.61 -0.67 -9.03
N ARG A 66 -3.89 -0.63 -9.45
CA ARG A 66 -4.69 0.61 -9.49
C ARG A 66 -4.85 1.26 -8.12
N LEU A 67 -4.96 0.46 -7.07
CA LEU A 67 -5.02 0.97 -5.70
C LEU A 67 -3.75 1.73 -5.32
N PHE A 68 -2.57 1.15 -5.58
CA PHE A 68 -1.29 1.78 -5.22
C PHE A 68 -0.96 2.96 -6.15
N GLU A 69 -1.33 2.89 -7.43
CA GLU A 69 -1.29 4.04 -8.36
C GLU A 69 -2.15 5.19 -7.81
N LYS A 70 -3.39 4.90 -7.40
CA LYS A 70 -4.29 5.92 -6.84
C LYS A 70 -3.77 6.49 -5.53
N LEU A 71 -3.14 5.66 -4.70
CA LEU A 71 -2.51 6.11 -3.47
C LEU A 71 -1.37 7.11 -3.76
N ALA A 72 -0.51 6.81 -4.73
CA ALA A 72 0.58 7.70 -5.15
C ALA A 72 0.04 9.05 -5.66
N GLU A 73 -0.99 9.04 -6.51
CA GLU A 73 -1.68 10.25 -6.96
C GLU A 73 -2.20 11.09 -5.79
N THR A 74 -2.85 10.44 -4.82
CA THR A 74 -3.51 11.11 -3.69
C THR A 74 -2.52 11.70 -2.70
N LEU A 75 -1.33 11.09 -2.58
CA LEU A 75 -0.23 11.56 -1.75
C LEU A 75 0.75 12.45 -2.51
N HIS A 76 0.43 12.81 -3.77
CA HIS A 76 1.26 13.64 -4.64
C HIS A 76 2.71 13.13 -4.76
N THR A 77 2.86 11.82 -4.94
CA THR A 77 4.16 11.13 -5.01
C THR A 77 4.19 10.11 -6.17
N SER A 78 5.31 9.41 -6.34
CA SER A 78 5.49 8.39 -7.37
C SER A 78 5.29 6.97 -6.83
N ILE A 79 5.12 6.04 -7.78
CA ILE A 79 5.14 4.60 -7.55
C ILE A 79 6.25 3.97 -8.39
N HIS A 80 7.03 3.08 -7.79
CA HIS A 80 8.06 2.29 -8.44
C HIS A 80 7.83 0.81 -8.14
N HIS A 81 8.26 -0.08 -9.03
CA HIS A 81 8.25 -1.52 -8.77
C HIS A 81 9.60 -2.15 -9.13
N GLU A 82 9.94 -3.21 -8.42
CA GLU A 82 11.10 -4.05 -8.69
C GLU A 82 10.74 -5.53 -8.48
N PRO A 83 11.33 -6.46 -9.25
CA PRO A 83 11.14 -7.88 -9.01
C PRO A 83 11.61 -8.28 -7.60
N LEU A 84 10.80 -9.05 -6.86
CA LEU A 84 11.16 -9.50 -5.50
C LEU A 84 11.14 -11.01 -5.34
N PHE A 85 10.01 -11.66 -5.60
CA PHE A 85 9.89 -13.11 -5.50
C PHE A 85 9.61 -13.71 -6.87
N GLY A 86 10.60 -14.40 -7.44
CA GLY A 86 10.38 -15.22 -8.63
C GLY A 86 9.58 -16.47 -8.30
N LYS A 87 8.79 -16.94 -9.27
CA LYS A 87 7.96 -18.16 -9.20
C LYS A 87 8.68 -19.39 -8.63
N GLU A 88 9.99 -19.49 -8.79
CA GLU A 88 10.82 -20.58 -8.28
C GLU A 88 10.86 -20.69 -6.74
N LEU A 89 10.46 -19.62 -6.03
CA LEU A 89 10.40 -19.60 -4.57
C LEU A 89 9.07 -20.16 -4.02
N PHE A 90 8.11 -20.45 -4.89
CA PHE A 90 6.79 -20.95 -4.49
C PHE A 90 6.63 -22.45 -4.82
N PRO A 91 6.04 -23.24 -3.91
CA PRO A 91 5.91 -24.70 -4.08
C PRO A 91 4.90 -25.11 -5.16
N ASP A 92 3.98 -24.22 -5.54
CA ASP A 92 2.99 -24.40 -6.60
C ASP A 92 3.23 -23.40 -7.74
N SER A 93 2.50 -23.51 -8.86
CA SER A 93 2.56 -22.60 -10.02
C SER A 93 2.05 -21.17 -9.71
N HIS A 94 2.63 -20.51 -8.71
CA HIS A 94 2.35 -19.12 -8.38
C HIS A 94 3.08 -18.18 -9.33
N GLU A 95 2.46 -17.03 -9.59
CA GLU A 95 3.05 -15.96 -10.39
C GLU A 95 4.14 -15.23 -9.60
N ASP A 96 5.03 -14.55 -10.33
CA ASP A 96 6.03 -13.67 -9.72
C ASP A 96 5.35 -12.62 -8.84
N GLU A 97 5.98 -12.24 -7.72
CA GLU A 97 5.52 -11.11 -6.91
C GLU A 97 6.54 -9.98 -6.97
N ASP A 98 6.11 -8.85 -7.55
CA ASP A 98 6.91 -7.64 -7.61
C ASP A 98 6.68 -6.79 -6.35
N LEU A 99 7.74 -6.18 -5.84
CA LEU A 99 7.66 -5.19 -4.76
C LEU A 99 7.27 -3.85 -5.35
N TYR A 100 6.10 -3.35 -4.99
CA TYR A 100 5.67 -1.99 -5.30
C TYR A 100 5.95 -1.06 -4.12
N ARG A 101 6.48 0.12 -4.42
CA ARG A 101 6.82 1.16 -3.46
C ARG A 101 6.22 2.49 -3.88
N VAL A 102 5.37 3.06 -3.03
CA VAL A 102 4.83 4.42 -3.13
C VAL A 102 5.65 5.34 -2.23
N GLY A 103 6.12 6.46 -2.78
CA GLY A 103 6.91 7.45 -2.08
C GLY A 103 8.09 7.98 -2.91
N PRO A 104 8.90 8.89 -2.34
CA PRO A 104 8.85 9.36 -0.96
C PRO A 104 7.62 10.24 -0.66
N ILE A 105 6.98 10.01 0.48
CA ILE A 105 5.80 10.76 0.94
C ILE A 105 6.27 11.95 1.78
N SER A 106 5.76 13.13 1.44
CA SER A 106 6.02 14.35 2.20
C SER A 106 5.27 14.35 3.53
N GLN A 107 5.96 14.69 4.63
CA GLN A 107 5.34 14.86 5.95
C GLN A 107 4.27 15.96 5.95
N LYS A 108 4.37 16.94 5.04
CA LYS A 108 3.35 17.97 4.87
C LYS A 108 2.06 17.38 4.32
N GLU A 109 2.16 16.49 3.33
CA GLU A 109 0.98 15.84 2.72
C GLU A 109 0.24 14.93 3.72
N LEU A 110 0.97 14.21 4.57
CA LEU A 110 0.37 13.41 5.63
C LEU A 110 -0.40 14.25 6.66
N LYS A 111 0.09 15.46 6.99
CA LYS A 111 -0.60 16.38 7.90
C LYS A 111 -1.84 17.01 7.27
N ASN A 112 -1.77 17.39 6.00
CA ASN A 112 -2.93 17.93 5.26
C ASN A 112 -4.11 16.93 5.24
N GLN A 113 -3.82 15.62 5.23
CA GLN A 113 -4.82 14.55 5.28
C GLN A 113 -5.53 14.44 6.64
N GLU A 114 -4.88 14.82 7.74
CA GLU A 114 -5.49 14.86 9.07
C GLU A 114 -6.46 16.06 9.20
N GLU A 115 -6.13 17.20 8.60
CA GLU A 115 -6.88 18.46 8.72
C GLU A 115 -8.12 18.55 7.81
N THR A 116 -8.20 17.74 6.74
CA THR A 116 -9.32 17.74 5.78
C THR A 116 -10.51 16.88 6.26
N ARG A 117 -10.62 16.59 7.57
CA ARG A 117 -11.67 15.77 8.19
C ARG A 117 -12.31 16.49 9.36
#